data_AF-A0A7I8EX61-F1
#
_entry.id   AF-A0A7I8EX61-F1
#
_cell.length_a   1.000
_cell.length_b   1.000
_cell.length_c   1.000
_cell.angle_alpha   90.00
_cell.angle_beta   90.00
_cell.angle_gamma   90.00
#
_symmetry.space_group_name_H-M   'P 1'
#
loop_
_entity.id
_entity.type
_entity.pdbx_description
1 polymer ?
#
loop_
_entity_poly.entity_id
_entity_poly.type
_entity_poly.pdbx_seq_one_letter_code
_entity_poly.pdbx_strand_id
1 'polypeptide(L)'
;MSLVDDLDHIRQRLGRSIVLPTPPACQDLLDQAKAAGIPVGTLFVLSRSLAPGVCGGYDRRTGDAWCHYDGGDEEGARDVLQCVLTLIAHAKLHFPPPTTIEEDWEHVRLAHREAASLAQAWDREDLFSASDLDAFLSEDAHLYNCHVAAGELAGNLAPDIARDTYHALLAVQQRYQWSDAQFEAALGGVNEDEEEANAVVLDFDRCSLREYWLSTSTRTWADEPHPFGQWTLSQTLRTARVLRSALERVAYPVEQEILYVPLQKADHTSLAFFRIECEQDLSLIIAHVNAWLLDHPACFARMRWTLYADTQWRETVTPLPHLYHMSLEYFCHGEKQADERSEPLRRDLWVLVPARKREELIEAAWQRYIRSWLTCADLHTDALYDGLQALWSGLRL
;
A
#
# COMPACT_ATOMS: atom_id res chain seq x y z
N MET A 1 9.00 12.67 -7.01
CA MET A 1 10.31 13.33 -6.85
C MET A 1 11.31 12.64 -7.76
N SER A 2 12.48 13.22 -8.03
CA SER A 2 13.53 12.49 -8.75
C SER A 2 14.32 11.60 -7.77
N LEU A 3 14.89 10.49 -8.26
CA LEU A 3 15.74 9.61 -7.45
C LEU A 3 16.86 10.36 -6.72
N VAL A 4 17.38 11.43 -7.33
CA VAL A 4 18.41 12.29 -6.73
C VAL A 4 17.86 13.03 -5.50
N ASP A 5 16.65 13.57 -5.58
CA ASP A 5 16.00 14.26 -4.45
C ASP A 5 15.78 13.28 -3.28
N ASP A 6 15.36 12.05 -3.58
CA ASP A 6 15.11 11.01 -2.58
C ASP A 6 16.40 10.60 -1.86
N LEU A 7 17.49 10.38 -2.62
CA LEU A 7 18.80 10.05 -2.07
C LEU A 7 19.38 11.20 -1.23
N ASP A 8 19.17 12.45 -1.65
CA ASP A 8 19.57 13.62 -0.86
C ASP A 8 18.76 13.75 0.43
N HIS A 9 17.44 13.48 0.40
CA HIS A 9 16.61 13.44 1.60
C HIS A 9 17.07 12.33 2.57
N ILE A 10 17.36 11.13 2.06
CA ILE A 10 17.90 10.03 2.86
C ILE A 10 19.25 10.40 3.46
N ARG A 11 20.14 11.04 2.69
CA ARG A 11 21.44 11.52 3.17
C ARG A 11 21.27 12.54 4.31
N GLN A 12 20.35 13.48 4.17
CA GLN A 12 20.05 14.47 5.21
C GLN A 12 19.54 13.78 6.48
N ARG A 13 18.64 12.81 6.34
CA ARG A 13 18.07 12.05 7.47
C ARG A 13 19.10 11.17 8.18
N LEU A 14 19.97 10.49 7.44
CA LEU A 14 20.98 9.58 8.00
C LEU A 14 22.29 10.27 8.41
N GLY A 15 22.50 11.52 8.00
CA GLY A 15 23.76 12.25 8.20
C GLY A 15 24.95 11.68 7.42
N ARG A 16 24.72 10.75 6.48
CA ARG A 16 25.76 10.10 5.66
C ARG A 16 25.21 9.69 4.29
N SER A 17 26.09 9.60 3.29
CA SER A 17 25.73 9.03 1.99
C SER A 17 25.57 7.52 2.10
N ILE A 18 24.53 6.98 1.45
CA ILE A 18 24.38 5.54 1.22
C ILE A 18 24.89 5.12 -0.16
N VAL A 19 25.20 6.08 -1.03
CA VAL A 19 25.75 5.88 -2.37
C VAL A 19 27.22 5.49 -2.27
N LEU A 20 27.57 4.37 -2.90
CA LEU A 20 28.91 3.81 -3.02
C LEU A 20 29.54 4.18 -4.37
N PRO A 21 30.87 4.09 -4.50
CA PRO A 21 31.52 4.12 -5.82
C PRO A 21 30.97 3.00 -6.71
N THR A 22 30.63 3.32 -7.95
CA THR A 22 30.16 2.34 -8.93
C THR A 22 31.27 1.32 -9.23
N PRO A 23 31.05 0.00 -9.05
CA PRO A 23 32.02 -1.01 -9.41
C PRO A 23 32.38 -0.94 -10.90
N PRO A 24 33.65 -1.14 -11.30
CA PRO A 24 34.07 -1.05 -12.70
C PRO A 24 33.22 -1.91 -13.65
N ALA A 25 32.92 -3.15 -13.25
CA ALA A 25 32.10 -4.05 -14.07
C ALA A 25 30.67 -3.54 -14.32
N CYS A 26 30.08 -2.80 -13.37
CA CYS A 26 28.78 -2.15 -13.57
C CYS A 26 28.91 -0.95 -14.53
N GLN A 27 29.99 -0.18 -14.41
CA GLN A 27 30.27 0.93 -15.30
C GLN A 27 30.49 0.45 -16.74
N ASP A 28 31.20 -0.65 -16.93
CA ASP A 28 31.45 -1.25 -18.24
C ASP A 28 30.13 -1.64 -18.94
N LEU A 29 29.17 -2.22 -18.21
CA LEU A 29 27.83 -2.53 -18.75
C LEU A 29 27.06 -1.27 -19.17
N LEU A 30 27.13 -0.18 -18.39
CA LEU A 30 26.49 1.08 -18.74
C LEU A 30 27.12 1.73 -19.98
N ASP A 31 28.44 1.69 -20.07
CA ASP A 31 29.16 2.26 -21.22
C ASP A 31 28.85 1.45 -22.48
N GLN A 32 28.73 0.13 -22.37
CA GLN A 32 28.27 -0.75 -23.44
C GLN A 32 26.82 -0.45 -23.86
N ALA A 33 25.92 -0.25 -22.90
CA ALA A 33 24.54 0.15 -23.18
C ALA A 33 24.45 1.50 -23.92
N LYS A 34 25.23 2.50 -23.48
CA LYS A 34 25.32 3.80 -24.15
C LYS A 34 25.87 3.69 -25.56
N ALA A 35 26.90 2.87 -25.76
CA ALA A 35 27.46 2.59 -27.09
C ALA A 35 26.44 1.91 -28.02
N ALA A 36 25.53 1.10 -27.47
CA ALA A 36 24.41 0.50 -28.19
C ALA A 36 23.21 1.45 -28.39
N GLY A 37 23.30 2.71 -27.94
CA GLY A 37 22.24 3.71 -28.09
C GLY A 37 21.08 3.56 -27.12
N ILE A 38 21.24 2.79 -26.03
CA ILE A 38 20.21 2.62 -25.00
C ILE A 38 20.22 3.86 -24.09
N PRO A 39 19.07 4.49 -23.81
CA PRO A 39 18.97 5.74 -23.06
C PRO A 39 19.06 5.53 -21.55
N VAL A 40 20.20 5.03 -21.07
CA VAL A 40 20.48 4.88 -19.63
C VAL A 40 21.03 6.16 -19.04
N GLY A 41 20.52 6.54 -17.87
CA GLY A 41 20.96 7.69 -17.08
C GLY A 41 22.15 7.34 -16.18
N THR A 42 22.11 7.88 -14.97
CA THR A 42 23.11 7.65 -13.92
C THR A 42 22.76 6.41 -13.11
N LEU A 43 23.74 5.53 -12.86
CA LEU A 43 23.58 4.41 -11.92
C LEU A 43 24.08 4.81 -10.54
N PHE A 44 23.22 4.64 -9.53
CA PHE A 44 23.54 4.81 -8.12
C PHE A 44 23.66 3.44 -7.44
N VAL A 45 24.88 3.05 -7.06
CA VAL A 45 25.09 1.82 -6.29
C VAL A 45 24.93 2.15 -4.81
N LEU A 46 24.06 1.43 -4.12
CA LEU A 46 23.67 1.73 -2.74
C LEU A 46 24.17 0.65 -1.79
N SER A 47 24.71 1.07 -0.65
CA SER A 47 25.10 0.19 0.46
C SER A 47 23.93 -0.44 1.21
N ARG A 48 22.70 0.00 0.90
CA ARG A 48 21.44 -0.47 1.48
C ARG A 48 20.34 -0.33 0.46
N SER A 49 19.42 -1.28 0.43
CA SER A 49 18.21 -1.15 -0.38
C SER A 49 17.33 0.01 0.12
N LEU A 50 16.62 0.63 -0.83
CA LEU A 50 15.59 1.63 -0.53
C LEU A 50 14.30 1.00 0.03
N ALA A 51 14.05 -0.28 -0.25
CA ALA A 51 12.88 -1.02 0.23
C ALA A 51 13.22 -2.49 0.54
N PRO A 52 12.65 -3.10 1.60
CA PRO A 52 12.91 -4.51 1.92
C PRO A 52 12.63 -5.43 0.74
N GLY A 53 13.61 -6.27 0.39
CA GLY A 53 13.49 -7.24 -0.72
C GLY A 53 13.69 -6.65 -2.12
N VAL A 54 13.92 -5.34 -2.27
CA VAL A 54 14.15 -4.72 -3.59
C VAL A 54 15.65 -4.60 -3.86
N CYS A 55 16.14 -5.17 -4.96
CA CYS A 55 17.57 -5.10 -5.30
C CYS A 55 17.94 -3.93 -6.22
N GLY A 56 16.97 -3.28 -6.84
CA GLY A 56 17.20 -2.11 -7.69
C GLY A 56 15.91 -1.50 -8.23
N GLY A 57 16.06 -0.36 -8.90
CA GLY A 57 14.95 0.36 -9.54
C GLY A 57 15.46 1.39 -10.54
N TYR A 58 14.55 1.95 -11.34
CA TYR A 58 14.88 2.98 -12.32
C TYR A 58 13.80 4.04 -12.44
N ASP A 59 14.23 5.27 -12.73
CA ASP A 59 13.38 6.41 -13.07
C ASP A 59 13.08 6.36 -14.58
N ARG A 60 11.82 6.13 -14.94
CA ARG A 60 11.37 6.04 -16.35
C ARG A 60 11.61 7.33 -17.15
N ARG A 61 11.63 8.49 -16.50
CA ARG A 61 11.75 9.80 -17.13
C ARG A 61 13.20 10.17 -17.40
N THR A 62 14.08 9.95 -16.42
CA THR A 62 15.50 10.32 -16.55
C THR A 62 16.38 9.18 -17.03
N GLY A 63 15.91 7.93 -16.90
CA GLY A 63 16.70 6.72 -17.12
C GLY A 63 17.71 6.45 -16.01
N ASP A 64 17.71 7.25 -14.92
CA ASP A 64 18.56 7.00 -13.77
C ASP A 64 18.14 5.70 -13.09
N ALA A 65 19.11 4.96 -12.58
CA ALA A 65 18.90 3.65 -11.98
C ALA A 65 19.61 3.56 -10.64
N TRP A 66 19.15 2.68 -9.76
CA TRP A 66 19.87 2.30 -8.56
C TRP A 66 19.87 0.79 -8.37
N CYS A 67 20.92 0.28 -7.74
CA CYS A 67 21.01 -1.11 -7.32
C CYS A 67 21.64 -1.20 -5.93
N HIS A 68 21.27 -2.23 -5.17
CA HIS A 68 21.84 -2.54 -3.87
C HIS A 68 23.07 -3.45 -4.05
N TYR A 69 24.18 -3.13 -3.40
CA TYR A 69 25.38 -3.96 -3.36
C TYR A 69 25.88 -4.07 -1.92
N ASP A 70 25.91 -5.30 -1.40
CA ASP A 70 26.35 -5.57 -0.02
C ASP A 70 27.87 -5.83 0.10
N GLY A 71 28.57 -6.01 -1.02
CA GLY A 71 30.03 -6.16 -1.08
C GLY A 71 30.57 -7.45 -0.41
N GLY A 72 29.71 -8.44 -0.14
CA GLY A 72 30.04 -9.61 0.68
C GLY A 72 30.87 -10.70 -0.01
N ASP A 73 30.61 -10.99 -1.29
CA ASP A 73 31.19 -12.13 -2.03
C ASP A 73 31.11 -12.00 -3.58
N GLU A 74 31.64 -13.00 -4.29
CA GLU A 74 31.60 -13.09 -5.76
C GLU A 74 30.17 -13.30 -6.30
N GLU A 75 29.31 -13.95 -5.52
CA GLU A 75 27.91 -14.22 -5.87
C GLU A 75 27.11 -12.90 -5.88
N GLY A 76 27.22 -12.08 -4.83
CA GLY A 76 26.64 -10.74 -4.78
C GLY A 76 27.19 -9.79 -5.85
N ALA A 77 28.42 -10.00 -6.34
CA ALA A 77 28.92 -9.24 -7.48
C ALA A 77 28.23 -9.63 -8.80
N ARG A 78 27.93 -10.92 -9.02
CA ARG A 78 27.18 -11.40 -10.19
C ARG A 78 25.72 -10.94 -10.14
N ASP A 79 25.08 -11.03 -8.99
CA ASP A 79 23.67 -10.62 -8.79
C ASP A 79 23.46 -9.14 -9.08
N VAL A 80 24.39 -8.29 -8.64
CA VAL A 80 24.33 -6.85 -8.97
C VAL A 80 24.49 -6.60 -10.46
N LEU A 81 25.36 -7.34 -11.15
CA LEU A 81 25.52 -7.21 -12.60
C LEU A 81 24.28 -7.69 -13.36
N GLN A 82 23.64 -8.78 -12.90
CA GLN A 82 22.34 -9.23 -13.42
C GLN A 82 21.26 -8.17 -13.22
N CYS A 83 21.17 -7.61 -12.01
CA CYS A 83 20.24 -6.52 -11.70
C CYS A 83 20.46 -5.31 -12.62
N VAL A 84 21.71 -4.86 -12.79
CA VAL A 84 22.05 -3.75 -13.70
C VAL A 84 21.65 -4.06 -15.13
N LEU A 85 21.87 -5.29 -15.60
CA LEU A 85 21.49 -5.69 -16.95
C LEU A 85 19.96 -5.66 -17.16
N THR A 86 19.19 -6.12 -16.17
CA THR A 86 17.72 -6.00 -16.17
C THR A 86 17.25 -4.54 -16.17
N LEU A 87 17.91 -3.66 -15.42
CA LEU A 87 17.60 -2.21 -15.42
C LEU A 87 17.90 -1.57 -16.78
N ILE A 88 18.99 -1.97 -17.45
CA ILE A 88 19.31 -1.54 -18.82
C ILE A 88 18.23 -2.03 -19.80
N ALA A 89 17.78 -3.28 -19.66
CA ALA A 89 16.70 -3.83 -20.48
C ALA A 89 15.39 -3.03 -20.31
N HIS A 90 15.02 -2.67 -19.08
CA HIS A 90 13.91 -1.76 -18.82
C HIS A 90 14.05 -0.41 -19.53
N ALA A 91 15.24 0.21 -19.46
CA ALA A 91 15.51 1.48 -20.14
C ALA A 91 15.40 1.35 -21.67
N LYS A 92 15.83 0.22 -22.24
CA LYS A 92 15.71 -0.08 -23.68
C LYS A 92 14.25 -0.24 -24.12
N LEU A 93 13.44 -0.94 -23.35
CA LEU A 93 12.05 -1.21 -23.69
C LEU A 93 11.15 0.02 -23.52
N HIS A 94 11.51 0.92 -22.60
CA HIS A 94 10.84 2.21 -22.38
C HIS A 94 9.31 2.09 -22.25
N PHE A 95 8.87 1.13 -21.44
CA PHE A 95 7.45 0.91 -21.22
C PHE A 95 6.80 2.11 -20.50
N PRO A 96 5.54 2.45 -20.86
CA PRO A 96 4.76 3.39 -20.07
C PRO A 96 4.51 2.84 -18.66
N PRO A 97 4.10 3.68 -17.70
CA PRO A 97 3.61 3.20 -16.42
C PRO A 97 2.47 2.18 -16.61
N PRO A 98 2.58 0.98 -16.00
CA PRO A 98 1.54 -0.03 -16.10
C PRO A 98 0.27 0.47 -15.41
N THR A 99 -0.87 0.17 -16.00
CA THR A 99 -2.18 0.51 -15.45
C THR A 99 -2.81 -0.66 -14.69
N THR A 100 -2.37 -1.89 -14.98
CA THR A 100 -2.80 -3.10 -14.26
C THR A 100 -1.61 -3.92 -13.78
N ILE A 101 -1.86 -4.78 -12.80
CA ILE A 101 -0.84 -5.68 -12.24
C ILE A 101 -0.32 -6.68 -13.29
N GLU A 102 -1.17 -7.14 -14.20
CA GLU A 102 -0.79 -8.02 -15.30
C GLU A 102 0.17 -7.33 -16.27
N GLU A 103 -0.09 -6.06 -16.61
CA GLU A 103 0.80 -5.26 -17.44
C GLU A 103 2.16 -5.06 -16.76
N ASP A 104 2.15 -4.75 -15.46
CA ASP A 104 3.37 -4.56 -14.67
C ASP A 104 4.28 -5.80 -14.69
N TRP A 105 3.70 -6.98 -14.46
CA TRP A 105 4.45 -8.24 -14.48
C TRP A 105 4.78 -8.76 -15.88
N GLU A 106 4.03 -8.38 -16.92
CA GLU A 106 4.48 -8.58 -18.31
C GLU A 106 5.70 -7.71 -18.62
N HIS A 107 5.73 -6.45 -18.18
CA HIS A 107 6.90 -5.58 -18.35
C HIS A 107 8.16 -6.16 -17.68
N VAL A 108 8.03 -6.75 -16.48
CA VAL A 108 9.15 -7.43 -15.79
C VAL A 108 9.65 -8.63 -16.61
N ARG A 109 8.74 -9.52 -17.04
CA ARG A 109 9.11 -10.70 -17.84
C ARG A 109 9.77 -10.34 -19.17
N LEU A 110 9.28 -9.29 -19.84
CA LEU A 110 9.88 -8.77 -21.06
C LEU A 110 11.27 -8.19 -20.79
N ALA A 111 11.48 -7.51 -19.67
CA ALA A 111 12.79 -7.00 -19.29
C ALA A 111 13.80 -8.12 -19.01
N HIS A 112 13.40 -9.22 -18.35
CA HIS A 112 14.29 -10.38 -18.15
C HIS A 112 14.66 -11.06 -19.47
N ARG A 113 13.71 -11.24 -20.39
CA ARG A 113 14.00 -11.78 -21.73
C ARG A 113 14.93 -10.88 -22.53
N GLU A 114 14.72 -9.57 -22.44
CA GLU A 114 15.56 -8.58 -23.10
C GLU A 114 16.96 -8.52 -22.47
N ALA A 115 17.08 -8.65 -21.15
CA ALA A 115 18.36 -8.74 -20.45
C ALA A 115 19.16 -9.97 -20.92
N ALA A 116 18.51 -11.13 -21.06
CA ALA A 116 19.13 -12.32 -21.63
C ALA A 116 19.60 -12.10 -23.09
N SER A 117 18.79 -11.41 -23.90
CA SER A 117 19.17 -11.07 -25.28
C SER A 117 20.36 -10.11 -25.34
N LEU A 118 20.41 -9.11 -24.45
CA LEU A 118 21.55 -8.20 -24.32
C LEU A 118 22.80 -8.93 -23.85
N ALA A 119 22.70 -9.82 -22.86
CA ALA A 119 23.82 -10.66 -22.40
C ALA A 119 24.43 -11.44 -23.57
N GLN A 120 23.59 -12.12 -24.35
CA GLN A 120 24.04 -12.86 -25.52
C GLN A 120 24.70 -11.97 -26.57
N ALA A 121 24.08 -10.83 -26.90
CA ALA A 121 24.60 -9.90 -27.91
C ALA A 121 25.95 -9.26 -27.50
N TRP A 122 26.26 -9.27 -26.20
CA TRP A 122 27.44 -8.66 -25.61
C TRP A 122 28.50 -9.68 -25.18
N ASP A 123 28.34 -10.96 -25.53
CA ASP A 123 29.20 -12.07 -25.11
C ASP A 123 29.34 -12.17 -23.58
N ARG A 124 28.23 -11.90 -22.85
CA ARG A 124 28.10 -11.91 -21.39
C ARG A 124 27.11 -12.96 -20.87
N GLU A 125 27.03 -14.10 -21.53
CA GLU A 125 26.17 -15.23 -21.11
C GLU A 125 26.57 -15.80 -19.73
N ASP A 126 27.76 -15.47 -19.23
CA ASP A 126 28.19 -15.71 -17.84
C ASP A 126 27.32 -14.98 -16.82
N LEU A 127 26.79 -13.81 -17.19
CA LEU A 127 25.89 -13.04 -16.36
C LEU A 127 24.45 -13.55 -16.46
N PHE A 128 23.99 -13.92 -17.65
CA PHE A 128 22.58 -14.24 -17.88
C PHE A 128 22.45 -15.46 -18.80
N SER A 129 22.55 -16.65 -18.21
CA SER A 129 22.39 -17.92 -18.93
C SER A 129 20.92 -18.25 -19.16
N ALA A 130 20.66 -19.24 -20.03
CA ALA A 130 19.30 -19.76 -20.22
C ALA A 130 18.70 -20.30 -18.91
N SER A 131 19.52 -20.91 -18.05
CA SER A 131 19.07 -21.40 -16.75
C SER A 131 18.72 -20.26 -15.79
N ASP A 132 19.44 -19.14 -15.85
CA ASP A 132 19.13 -17.96 -15.04
C ASP A 132 17.80 -17.36 -15.51
N LEU A 133 17.58 -17.25 -16.83
CA LEU A 133 16.32 -16.76 -17.39
C LEU A 133 15.13 -17.61 -16.95
N ASP A 134 15.23 -18.94 -17.03
CA ASP A 134 14.16 -19.83 -16.58
C ASP A 134 13.86 -19.68 -15.08
N ALA A 135 14.90 -19.50 -14.25
CA ALA A 135 14.75 -19.22 -12.83
C ALA A 135 14.05 -17.88 -12.57
N PHE A 136 14.48 -16.79 -13.24
CA PHE A 136 13.83 -15.48 -13.14
C PHE A 136 12.37 -15.52 -13.59
N LEU A 137 12.05 -16.19 -14.70
CA LEU A 137 10.67 -16.27 -15.17
C LEU A 137 9.78 -17.11 -14.26
N SER A 138 10.33 -18.14 -13.60
CA SER A 138 9.62 -18.90 -12.57
C SER A 138 9.37 -18.04 -11.32
N GLU A 139 10.36 -17.28 -10.90
CA GLU A 139 10.26 -16.35 -9.76
C GLU A 139 9.26 -15.22 -10.07
N ASP A 140 9.28 -14.65 -11.27
CA ASP A 140 8.32 -13.63 -11.70
C ASP A 140 6.87 -14.13 -11.62
N ALA A 141 6.63 -15.38 -12.03
CA ALA A 141 5.31 -15.99 -11.95
C ALA A 141 4.87 -16.21 -10.50
N HIS A 142 5.82 -16.57 -9.63
CA HIS A 142 5.58 -16.72 -8.20
C HIS A 142 5.25 -15.38 -7.54
N LEU A 143 6.10 -14.36 -7.75
CA LEU A 143 5.92 -13.02 -7.21
C LEU A 143 4.65 -12.36 -7.75
N TYR A 144 4.31 -12.53 -9.03
CA TYR A 144 3.02 -12.08 -9.57
C TYR A 144 1.84 -12.54 -8.70
N ASN A 145 1.77 -13.84 -8.37
CA ASN A 145 0.70 -14.37 -7.54
C ASN A 145 0.71 -13.76 -6.13
N CYS A 146 1.89 -13.57 -5.54
CA CYS A 146 2.03 -12.95 -4.23
C CYS A 146 1.54 -11.48 -4.22
N HIS A 147 1.88 -10.73 -5.26
CA HIS A 147 1.46 -9.33 -5.40
C HIS A 147 -0.04 -9.20 -5.70
N VAL A 148 -0.63 -10.13 -6.46
CA VAL A 148 -2.10 -10.20 -6.65
C VAL A 148 -2.78 -10.41 -5.30
N ALA A 149 -2.35 -11.43 -4.53
CA ALA A 149 -2.89 -11.71 -3.20
C ALA A 149 -2.69 -10.52 -2.23
N ALA A 150 -1.55 -9.83 -2.30
CA ALA A 150 -1.31 -8.62 -1.53
C ALA A 150 -2.27 -7.48 -1.93
N GLY A 151 -2.47 -7.24 -3.23
CA GLY A 151 -3.44 -6.26 -3.71
C GLY A 151 -4.88 -6.58 -3.32
N GLU A 152 -5.26 -7.86 -3.30
CA GLU A 152 -6.54 -8.33 -2.76
C GLU A 152 -6.70 -8.00 -1.28
N LEU A 153 -5.65 -8.18 -0.47
CA LEU A 153 -5.63 -7.81 0.94
C LEU A 153 -5.65 -6.29 1.19
N ALA A 154 -5.17 -5.49 0.24
CA ALA A 154 -5.34 -4.04 0.26
C ALA A 154 -6.73 -3.61 -0.21
N GLY A 155 -7.41 -4.43 -1.00
CA GLY A 155 -8.61 -4.03 -1.74
C GLY A 155 -8.28 -3.07 -2.87
N ASN A 156 -7.13 -3.24 -3.55
CA ASN A 156 -6.74 -2.45 -4.72
C ASN A 156 -5.63 -3.19 -5.51
N LEU A 157 -5.85 -3.43 -6.80
CA LEU A 157 -4.90 -4.10 -7.71
C LEU A 157 -4.04 -3.13 -8.55
N ALA A 158 -4.09 -1.83 -8.25
CA ALA A 158 -3.14 -0.88 -8.83
C ALA A 158 -1.69 -1.36 -8.56
N PRO A 159 -0.79 -1.39 -9.57
CA PRO A 159 0.52 -2.01 -9.45
C PRO A 159 1.37 -1.51 -8.28
N ASP A 160 1.37 -0.19 -8.06
CA ASP A 160 2.04 0.48 -6.95
C ASP A 160 1.47 0.04 -5.61
N ILE A 161 0.15 0.06 -5.44
CA ILE A 161 -0.50 -0.36 -4.19
C ILE A 161 -0.26 -1.84 -3.90
N ALA A 162 -0.33 -2.72 -4.91
CA ALA A 162 -0.05 -4.14 -4.73
C ALA A 162 1.40 -4.39 -4.31
N ARG A 163 2.36 -3.63 -4.86
CA ARG A 163 3.77 -3.68 -4.44
C ARG A 163 3.99 -3.18 -3.03
N ASP A 164 3.46 -2.01 -2.70
CA ASP A 164 3.59 -1.43 -1.36
C ASP A 164 2.95 -2.33 -0.30
N THR A 165 1.81 -2.95 -0.63
CA THR A 165 1.16 -3.91 0.25
C THR A 165 2.00 -5.15 0.47
N TYR A 166 2.58 -5.72 -0.59
CA TYR A 166 3.48 -6.87 -0.47
C TYR A 166 4.69 -6.54 0.41
N HIS A 167 5.32 -5.38 0.22
CA HIS A 167 6.43 -4.93 1.07
C HIS A 167 6.03 -4.72 2.53
N ALA A 168 4.84 -4.17 2.79
CA ALA A 168 4.32 -4.04 4.14
C ALA A 168 4.07 -5.41 4.80
N LEU A 169 3.61 -6.38 4.01
CA LEU A 169 3.37 -7.75 4.46
C LEU A 169 4.67 -8.53 4.71
N LEU A 170 5.75 -8.25 3.99
CA LEU A 170 7.08 -8.79 4.34
C LEU A 170 7.53 -8.37 5.74
N ALA A 171 7.18 -7.17 6.20
CA ALA A 171 7.45 -6.76 7.58
C ALA A 171 6.63 -7.59 8.60
N VAL A 172 5.42 -8.04 8.22
CA VAL A 172 4.62 -8.98 9.01
C VAL A 172 5.29 -10.35 9.03
N GLN A 173 5.69 -10.90 7.87
CA GLN A 173 6.43 -12.16 7.78
C GLN A 173 7.65 -12.16 8.71
N GLN A 174 8.47 -11.10 8.66
CA GLN A 174 9.66 -10.95 9.49
C GLN A 174 9.32 -10.86 10.98
N ARG A 175 8.27 -10.11 11.34
CA ARG A 175 7.84 -9.96 12.74
C ARG A 175 7.41 -11.30 13.35
N TYR A 176 6.74 -12.15 12.58
CA TYR A 176 6.25 -13.45 13.03
C TYR A 176 7.21 -14.61 12.71
N GLN A 177 8.35 -14.32 12.07
CA GLN A 177 9.38 -15.31 11.68
C GLN A 177 8.81 -16.47 10.86
N TRP A 178 7.84 -16.17 9.98
CA TRP A 178 7.23 -17.17 9.11
C TRP A 178 8.18 -17.59 8.00
N SER A 179 8.14 -18.88 7.64
CA SER A 179 8.74 -19.34 6.39
C SER A 179 7.99 -18.78 5.18
N ASP A 180 8.62 -18.83 4.01
CA ASP A 180 8.01 -18.37 2.76
C ASP A 180 6.70 -19.14 2.49
N ALA A 181 6.70 -20.46 2.67
CA ALA A 181 5.50 -21.28 2.52
C ALA A 181 4.35 -20.90 3.50
N GLN A 182 4.67 -20.58 4.75
CA GLN A 182 3.67 -20.11 5.72
C GLN A 182 3.12 -18.74 5.32
N PHE A 183 3.99 -17.84 4.86
CA PHE A 183 3.63 -16.50 4.42
C PHE A 183 2.73 -16.55 3.18
N GLU A 184 3.10 -17.32 2.16
CA GLU A 184 2.31 -17.53 0.94
C GLU A 184 0.92 -18.12 1.25
N ALA A 185 0.87 -19.14 2.12
CA ALA A 185 -0.40 -19.72 2.56
C ALA A 185 -1.27 -18.69 3.30
N ALA A 186 -0.66 -17.81 4.11
CA ALA A 186 -1.36 -16.74 4.81
C ALA A 186 -1.85 -15.64 3.85
N LEU A 187 -1.06 -15.29 2.82
CA LEU A 187 -1.45 -14.36 1.75
C LEU A 187 -2.69 -14.88 1.02
N GLY A 188 -2.71 -16.16 0.63
CA GLY A 188 -3.86 -16.81 -0.02
C GLY A 188 -5.04 -17.10 0.92
N GLY A 189 -4.86 -16.98 2.24
CA GLY A 189 -5.90 -17.29 3.23
C GLY A 189 -6.20 -18.79 3.36
N VAL A 190 -5.23 -19.64 3.01
CA VAL A 190 -5.34 -21.11 2.94
C VAL A 190 -4.44 -21.82 3.95
N ASN A 191 -3.85 -21.10 4.92
CA ASN A 191 -3.09 -21.75 5.99
C ASN A 191 -4.06 -22.47 6.95
N GLU A 192 -4.24 -23.78 6.75
CA GLU A 192 -5.15 -24.62 7.54
C GLU A 192 -4.59 -24.96 8.94
N ASP A 193 -3.26 -25.12 9.03
CA ASP A 193 -2.58 -25.51 10.27
C ASP A 193 -2.49 -24.35 11.27
N GLU A 194 -2.38 -23.12 10.76
CA GLU A 194 -2.29 -21.89 11.54
C GLU A 194 -3.30 -20.85 11.02
N GLU A 195 -4.60 -21.08 11.24
CA GLU A 195 -5.65 -20.14 10.80
C GLU A 195 -5.44 -18.70 11.32
N GLU A 196 -4.72 -18.53 12.43
CA GLU A 196 -4.34 -17.22 12.98
C GLU A 196 -3.43 -16.43 12.02
N ALA A 197 -2.55 -17.09 11.27
CA ALA A 197 -1.71 -16.44 10.26
C ALA A 197 -2.54 -15.75 9.18
N ASN A 198 -3.62 -16.40 8.72
CA ASN A 198 -4.57 -15.83 7.74
C ASN A 198 -5.25 -14.56 8.24
N ALA A 199 -5.40 -14.42 9.56
CA ALA A 199 -6.00 -13.27 10.20
C ALA A 199 -4.97 -12.14 10.39
N VAL A 200 -3.77 -12.47 10.88
CA VAL A 200 -2.70 -11.51 11.16
C VAL A 200 -2.30 -10.69 9.93
N VAL A 201 -2.25 -11.29 8.74
CA VAL A 201 -1.93 -10.54 7.50
C VAL A 201 -2.93 -9.44 7.19
N LEU A 202 -4.16 -9.47 7.71
CA LEU A 202 -5.14 -8.39 7.50
C LEU A 202 -4.88 -7.16 8.37
N ASP A 203 -4.06 -7.30 9.42
CA ASP A 203 -3.69 -6.24 10.36
C ASP A 203 -2.41 -5.49 9.96
N PHE A 204 -1.88 -5.72 8.75
CA PHE A 204 -0.74 -4.95 8.26
C PHE A 204 -1.05 -3.44 8.29
N ASP A 205 -0.01 -2.64 8.49
CA ASP A 205 -0.16 -1.18 8.57
C ASP A 205 -0.47 -0.60 7.19
N ARG A 206 -1.74 -0.29 6.94
CA ARG A 206 -2.20 0.30 5.66
C ARG A 206 -1.71 1.73 5.49
N CYS A 207 -1.22 2.40 6.54
CA CYS A 207 -0.61 3.73 6.38
C CYS A 207 0.62 3.69 5.47
N SER A 208 1.28 2.53 5.36
CA SER A 208 2.41 2.33 4.45
C SER A 208 2.05 2.44 2.96
N LEU A 209 0.77 2.31 2.60
CA LEU A 209 0.28 2.44 1.22
C LEU A 209 0.27 3.89 0.71
N ARG A 210 0.71 4.83 1.55
CA ARG A 210 0.82 6.25 1.22
C ARG A 210 2.08 6.83 1.85
N GLU A 211 2.82 7.57 1.05
CA GLU A 211 4.08 8.18 1.49
C GLU A 211 3.85 9.39 2.43
N TYR A 212 2.88 10.26 2.11
CA TYR A 212 2.73 11.55 2.79
C TYR A 212 1.55 11.59 3.76
N TRP A 213 1.90 11.58 5.04
CA TRP A 213 0.99 11.79 6.17
C TRP A 213 1.35 13.05 6.95
N LEU A 214 0.34 13.85 7.28
CA LEU A 214 0.43 14.80 8.38
C LEU A 214 0.04 14.07 9.64
N SER A 215 1.03 13.45 10.28
CA SER A 215 0.79 12.73 11.53
C SER A 215 0.13 13.66 12.55
N THR A 216 -1.03 13.26 13.02
CA THR A 216 -1.72 13.87 14.16
C THR A 216 -1.54 13.06 15.44
N SER A 217 -1.16 11.79 15.30
CA SER A 217 -0.94 10.89 16.42
C SER A 217 0.46 11.09 17.01
N THR A 218 0.51 11.41 18.31
CA THR A 218 1.73 11.26 19.13
C THR A 218 1.85 9.85 19.71
N ARG A 219 0.95 8.92 19.36
CA ARG A 219 0.86 7.59 19.97
C ARG A 219 1.55 6.54 19.10
N THR A 220 2.39 5.74 19.74
CA THR A 220 2.85 4.45 19.21
C THR A 220 1.78 3.41 19.54
N TRP A 221 0.83 3.20 18.65
CA TRP A 221 -0.32 2.29 18.82
C TRP A 221 0.02 0.79 18.89
N ALA A 222 1.30 0.43 18.81
CA ALA A 222 1.77 -0.94 18.86
C ALA A 222 1.34 -1.72 20.12
N ASP A 223 0.88 -1.03 21.17
CA ASP A 223 0.58 -1.61 22.49
C ASP A 223 -0.85 -1.37 23.03
N GLU A 224 -1.78 -0.76 22.29
CA GLU A 224 -3.16 -0.56 22.77
C GLU A 224 -4.12 -1.64 22.21
N PRO A 225 -4.52 -2.66 23.00
CA PRO A 225 -5.36 -3.76 22.51
C PRO A 225 -6.81 -3.35 22.18
N HIS A 226 -7.25 -2.17 22.62
CA HIS A 226 -8.65 -1.73 22.57
C HIS A 226 -8.79 -0.27 22.10
N PRO A 227 -8.51 0.02 20.81
CA PRO A 227 -8.50 1.40 20.30
C PRO A 227 -9.88 2.06 20.37
N PHE A 228 -10.96 1.29 20.36
CA PHE A 228 -12.34 1.78 20.52
C PHE A 228 -12.80 1.78 21.99
N GLY A 229 -11.89 1.60 22.94
CA GLY A 229 -12.20 1.48 24.37
C GLY A 229 -13.15 0.32 24.64
N GLN A 230 -14.18 0.57 25.44
CA GLN A 230 -15.21 -0.44 25.77
C GLN A 230 -16.07 -0.90 24.59
N TRP A 231 -15.97 -0.22 23.44
CA TRP A 231 -16.70 -0.54 22.21
C TRP A 231 -15.90 -1.42 21.25
N THR A 232 -14.68 -1.81 21.65
CA THR A 232 -13.86 -2.72 20.86
C THR A 232 -14.53 -4.08 20.78
N LEU A 233 -14.83 -4.52 19.55
CA LEU A 233 -15.42 -5.82 19.28
C LEU A 233 -14.36 -6.91 19.15
N SER A 234 -14.75 -8.15 19.45
CA SER A 234 -13.88 -9.32 19.41
C SER A 234 -13.34 -9.59 18.00
N GLN A 235 -12.02 -9.57 17.85
CA GLN A 235 -11.32 -9.87 16.60
C GLN A 235 -11.11 -11.39 16.46
N THR A 236 -12.02 -12.05 15.77
CA THR A 236 -12.02 -13.52 15.61
C THR A 236 -11.64 -13.94 14.19
N LEU A 237 -11.35 -15.23 13.97
CA LEU A 237 -11.09 -15.78 12.63
C LEU A 237 -12.27 -15.57 11.67
N ARG A 238 -13.51 -15.54 12.19
CA ARG A 238 -14.70 -15.21 11.39
C ARG A 238 -14.68 -13.76 10.91
N THR A 239 -14.27 -12.82 11.78
CA THR A 239 -14.15 -11.40 11.39
C THR A 239 -13.07 -11.20 10.33
N ALA A 240 -11.96 -11.94 10.44
CA ALA A 240 -10.90 -11.95 9.43
C ALA A 240 -11.42 -12.43 8.07
N ARG A 241 -12.19 -13.53 8.03
CA ARG A 241 -12.80 -14.04 6.79
C ARG A 241 -13.73 -13.02 6.16
N VAL A 242 -14.61 -12.38 6.95
CA VAL A 242 -15.52 -11.33 6.46
C VAL A 242 -14.73 -10.15 5.87
N LEU A 243 -13.69 -9.67 6.56
CA LEU A 243 -12.87 -8.57 6.05
C LEU A 243 -12.12 -8.96 4.77
N ARG A 244 -11.51 -10.14 4.71
CA ARG A 244 -10.81 -10.64 3.53
C ARG A 244 -11.74 -10.70 2.32
N SER A 245 -12.90 -11.32 2.46
CA SER A 245 -13.90 -11.38 1.38
C SER A 245 -14.40 -9.98 0.99
N ALA A 246 -14.49 -9.05 1.94
CA ALA A 246 -14.88 -7.68 1.62
C ALA A 246 -13.81 -6.97 0.77
N LEU A 247 -12.53 -7.10 1.13
CA LEU A 247 -11.38 -6.50 0.42
C LEU A 247 -11.17 -7.13 -0.97
N GLU A 248 -11.30 -8.45 -1.09
CA GLU A 248 -11.24 -9.16 -2.37
C GLU A 248 -12.30 -8.63 -3.35
N ARG A 249 -13.54 -8.42 -2.91
CA ARG A 249 -14.59 -7.80 -3.73
C ARG A 249 -14.27 -6.35 -4.13
N VAL A 250 -13.53 -5.62 -3.31
CA VAL A 250 -13.11 -4.24 -3.62
C VAL A 250 -11.99 -4.25 -4.65
N ALA A 251 -11.06 -5.21 -4.56
CA ALA A 251 -9.95 -5.38 -5.49
C ALA A 251 -10.43 -5.71 -6.92
N TYR A 252 -11.52 -6.49 -7.03
CA TYR A 252 -12.19 -6.80 -8.31
C TYR A 252 -13.54 -6.09 -8.39
N PRO A 253 -13.56 -4.76 -8.63
CA PRO A 253 -14.82 -4.04 -8.75
C PRO A 253 -15.58 -4.59 -9.96
N VAL A 254 -16.62 -5.39 -9.69
CA VAL A 254 -17.69 -5.61 -10.66
C VAL A 254 -18.26 -4.22 -10.98
N GLU A 255 -18.63 -3.95 -12.23
CA GLU A 255 -19.39 -2.76 -12.65
C GLU A 255 -20.72 -2.68 -11.87
N GLN A 256 -20.63 -2.31 -10.60
CA GLN A 256 -21.77 -2.07 -9.74
C GLN A 256 -21.98 -0.57 -9.83
N GLU A 257 -23.17 -0.19 -10.30
CA GLU A 257 -23.67 1.16 -10.10
C GLU A 257 -23.66 1.42 -8.59
N ILE A 258 -22.60 2.08 -8.12
CA ILE A 258 -22.54 2.60 -6.78
C ILE A 258 -23.75 3.54 -6.69
N LEU A 259 -24.77 3.15 -5.93
CA LEU A 259 -25.86 4.03 -5.51
C LEU A 259 -25.28 5.04 -4.52
N TYR A 260 -24.44 5.89 -5.06
CA TYR A 260 -23.87 7.05 -4.42
C TYR A 260 -25.00 8.06 -4.30
N VAL A 261 -25.28 8.50 -3.08
CA VAL A 261 -25.96 9.77 -2.87
C VAL A 261 -24.87 10.80 -2.62
N PRO A 262 -24.43 11.57 -3.63
CA PRO A 262 -23.63 12.76 -3.38
C PRO A 262 -24.44 13.66 -2.47
N LEU A 263 -24.04 13.78 -1.21
CA LEU A 263 -24.72 14.68 -0.30
C LEU A 263 -24.35 16.14 -0.57
N GLN A 264 -23.20 16.40 -1.22
CA GLN A 264 -22.82 17.68 -1.84
C GLN A 264 -21.56 17.53 -2.71
N LYS A 265 -21.50 18.27 -3.83
CA LYS A 265 -20.25 18.71 -4.47
C LYS A 265 -20.13 20.22 -4.24
N ALA A 266 -19.68 20.63 -3.06
CA ALA A 266 -19.07 21.95 -2.92
C ALA A 266 -17.61 21.82 -3.38
N ASP A 267 -17.05 22.86 -3.99
CA ASP A 267 -15.75 22.80 -4.69
C ASP A 267 -14.57 22.30 -3.80
N HIS A 268 -14.74 22.25 -2.47
CA HIS A 268 -13.71 21.83 -1.50
C HIS A 268 -14.18 20.84 -0.41
N THR A 269 -15.44 20.41 -0.41
CA THR A 269 -15.94 19.45 0.60
C THR A 269 -16.84 18.40 -0.03
N SER A 270 -16.58 17.13 0.26
CA SER A 270 -17.49 16.03 -0.10
C SER A 270 -17.88 15.24 1.13
N LEU A 271 -19.19 14.99 1.23
CA LEU A 271 -19.77 14.23 2.31
C LEU A 271 -20.40 12.96 1.75
N ALA A 272 -20.13 11.83 2.39
CA ALA A 272 -20.72 10.53 2.09
C ALA A 272 -21.34 9.93 3.35
N PHE A 273 -22.47 9.25 3.20
CA PHE A 273 -23.14 8.53 4.27
C PHE A 273 -23.46 7.12 3.82
N PHE A 274 -23.11 6.15 4.64
CA PHE A 274 -23.41 4.74 4.42
C PHE A 274 -24.06 4.12 5.65
N ARG A 275 -24.78 3.04 5.41
CA ARG A 275 -25.33 2.19 6.44
C ARG A 275 -24.83 0.77 6.20
N ILE A 276 -24.27 0.13 7.23
CA ILE A 276 -23.77 -1.25 7.14
C ILE A 276 -24.85 -2.21 7.63
N GLU A 277 -25.46 -2.99 6.73
CA GLU A 277 -26.39 -4.07 7.10
C GLU A 277 -25.88 -5.46 6.67
N CYS A 278 -25.00 -5.50 5.66
CA CYS A 278 -24.43 -6.73 5.12
C CYS A 278 -22.96 -6.56 4.68
N GLU A 279 -22.32 -7.67 4.28
CA GLU A 279 -20.93 -7.64 3.81
C GLU A 279 -20.74 -6.84 2.52
N GLN A 280 -21.78 -6.70 1.70
CA GLN A 280 -21.72 -5.89 0.49
C GLN A 280 -21.57 -4.41 0.83
N ASP A 281 -22.30 -3.93 1.85
CA ASP A 281 -22.17 -2.56 2.34
C ASP A 281 -20.77 -2.29 2.88
N LEU A 282 -20.18 -3.27 3.58
CA LEU A 282 -18.80 -3.20 4.05
C LEU A 282 -17.82 -3.03 2.89
N SER A 283 -17.94 -3.84 1.82
CA SER A 283 -17.12 -3.71 0.61
C SER A 283 -17.27 -2.31 0.00
N LEU A 284 -18.49 -1.79 -0.15
CA LEU A 284 -18.72 -0.46 -0.74
C LEU A 284 -18.06 0.66 0.07
N ILE A 285 -18.10 0.58 1.40
CA ILE A 285 -17.49 1.58 2.27
C ILE A 285 -15.96 1.49 2.21
N ILE A 286 -15.40 0.28 2.24
CA ILE A 286 -13.95 0.07 2.10
C ILE A 286 -13.46 0.60 0.75
N ALA A 287 -14.19 0.31 -0.35
CA ALA A 287 -13.89 0.87 -1.66
C ALA A 287 -13.84 2.40 -1.63
N HIS A 288 -14.79 3.02 -0.93
CA HIS A 288 -14.86 4.47 -0.81
C HIS A 288 -13.70 5.06 0.00
N VAL A 289 -13.35 4.42 1.12
CA VAL A 289 -12.20 4.84 1.94
C VAL A 289 -10.90 4.68 1.17
N ASN A 290 -10.69 3.54 0.50
CA ASN A 290 -9.51 3.30 -0.34
C ASN A 290 -9.42 4.34 -1.46
N ALA A 291 -10.50 4.59 -2.19
CA ALA A 291 -10.52 5.58 -3.26
C ALA A 291 -10.12 6.97 -2.75
N TRP A 292 -10.71 7.43 -1.64
CA TRP A 292 -10.32 8.70 -1.05
C TRP A 292 -8.85 8.69 -0.59
N LEU A 293 -8.44 7.72 0.22
CA LEU A 293 -7.08 7.71 0.77
C LEU A 293 -5.99 7.56 -0.29
N LEU A 294 -6.29 7.05 -1.47
CA LEU A 294 -5.30 6.78 -2.52
C LEU A 294 -5.41 7.72 -3.74
N ASP A 295 -6.50 8.49 -3.90
CA ASP A 295 -6.74 9.38 -5.07
C ASP A 295 -5.71 10.52 -5.25
N HIS A 296 -5.07 10.95 -4.15
CA HIS A 296 -4.19 12.11 -4.15
C HIS A 296 -2.81 11.78 -3.59
N PRO A 297 -2.03 10.87 -4.19
CA PRO A 297 -0.81 10.32 -3.60
C PRO A 297 0.27 11.37 -3.32
N ALA A 298 0.28 12.49 -4.07
CA ALA A 298 1.26 13.57 -3.92
C ALA A 298 0.94 14.60 -2.81
N CYS A 299 -0.23 14.53 -2.17
CA CYS A 299 -0.62 15.46 -1.11
C CYS A 299 -0.33 14.87 0.26
N PHE A 300 -0.13 15.69 1.29
CA PHE A 300 -0.16 15.17 2.65
C PHE A 300 -1.60 14.92 3.08
N ALA A 301 -1.88 13.74 3.63
CA ALA A 301 -3.19 13.41 4.19
C ALA A 301 -3.18 13.54 5.71
N ARG A 302 -4.28 14.07 6.27
CA ARG A 302 -4.60 13.98 7.68
C ARG A 302 -5.93 13.27 7.85
N MET A 303 -5.94 12.18 8.60
CA MET A 303 -7.15 11.39 8.86
C MET A 303 -7.50 11.37 10.34
N ARG A 304 -8.79 11.54 10.64
CA ARG A 304 -9.35 11.39 11.99
C ARG A 304 -10.59 10.52 11.94
N TRP A 305 -10.70 9.60 12.89
CA TRP A 305 -11.87 8.77 13.13
C TRP A 305 -12.55 9.17 14.43
N THR A 306 -13.88 9.14 14.44
CA THR A 306 -14.68 9.30 15.64
C THR A 306 -15.76 8.22 15.67
N LEU A 307 -15.81 7.46 16.75
CA LEU A 307 -16.90 6.53 17.05
C LEU A 307 -17.85 7.18 18.05
N TYR A 308 -19.08 7.44 17.61
CA TYR A 308 -20.14 7.95 18.45
C TYR A 308 -21.00 6.78 18.97
N ALA A 309 -21.01 6.60 20.30
CA ALA A 309 -21.69 5.48 20.97
C ALA A 309 -22.07 5.83 22.43
N ASP A 310 -23.22 5.33 22.91
CA ASP A 310 -23.79 5.70 24.21
C ASP A 310 -23.56 4.67 25.33
N THR A 311 -22.90 5.08 26.41
CA THR A 311 -22.48 4.21 27.54
C THR A 311 -23.60 3.74 28.46
N GLN A 312 -24.80 4.33 28.39
CA GLN A 312 -25.96 3.97 29.24
C GLN A 312 -26.60 2.61 28.90
N TRP A 313 -26.09 1.93 27.85
CA TRP A 313 -26.62 0.69 27.28
C TRP A 313 -26.66 -0.52 28.21
N ARG A 314 -25.83 -0.58 29.26
CA ARG A 314 -25.85 -1.75 30.18
C ARG A 314 -27.17 -1.89 30.93
N GLU A 315 -28.01 -0.84 30.95
CA GLU A 315 -29.27 -0.81 31.69
C GLU A 315 -30.53 -0.85 30.79
N THR A 316 -30.40 -0.72 29.47
CA THR A 316 -31.53 -0.71 28.52
C THR A 316 -31.59 -1.96 27.65
N VAL A 317 -32.77 -2.59 27.55
CA VAL A 317 -33.03 -3.89 26.89
C VAL A 317 -32.81 -3.88 25.36
N THR A 318 -32.61 -2.71 24.74
CA THR A 318 -32.45 -2.56 23.29
C THR A 318 -31.03 -2.11 22.95
N PRO A 319 -30.28 -2.84 22.09
CA PRO A 319 -28.99 -2.37 21.61
C PRO A 319 -29.17 -1.03 20.88
N LEU A 320 -28.18 -0.14 20.98
CA LEU A 320 -28.13 1.14 20.28
C LEU A 320 -27.17 1.09 19.09
N PRO A 321 -27.40 1.88 18.03
CA PRO A 321 -26.53 1.88 16.87
C PRO A 321 -25.19 2.55 17.18
N HIS A 322 -24.16 2.19 16.43
CA HIS A 322 -22.88 2.88 16.42
C HIS A 322 -22.77 3.74 15.17
N LEU A 323 -22.23 4.95 15.32
CA LEU A 323 -21.99 5.87 14.22
C LEU A 323 -20.51 6.18 14.13
N TYR A 324 -19.89 5.82 13.01
CA TYR A 324 -18.50 6.13 12.72
C TYR A 324 -18.44 7.36 11.81
N HIS A 325 -17.46 8.21 12.03
CA HIS A 325 -17.14 9.36 11.19
C HIS A 325 -15.66 9.36 10.87
N MET A 326 -15.33 9.47 9.58
CA MET A 326 -13.99 9.74 9.10
C MET A 326 -13.95 11.17 8.56
N SER A 327 -13.00 11.96 9.04
CA SER A 327 -12.64 13.26 8.47
C SER A 327 -11.26 13.13 7.84
N LEU A 328 -11.16 13.46 6.55
CA LEU A 328 -9.93 13.39 5.77
C LEU A 328 -9.65 14.77 5.14
N GLU A 329 -8.46 15.30 5.39
CA GLU A 329 -7.98 16.58 4.87
C GLU A 329 -6.73 16.35 4.00
N TYR A 330 -6.69 16.94 2.80
CA TYR A 330 -5.49 16.92 1.95
C TYR A 330 -4.82 18.29 1.89
N PHE A 331 -3.50 18.27 1.98
CA PHE A 331 -2.62 19.45 1.91
C PHE A 331 -1.61 19.22 0.78
N CYS A 332 -1.87 19.77 -0.40
CA CYS A 332 -1.01 19.59 -1.56
C CYS A 332 0.06 20.70 -1.59
N HIS A 333 1.34 20.34 -1.72
CA HIS A 333 2.40 21.33 -1.92
C HIS A 333 2.45 21.76 -3.39
N GLY A 334 2.23 23.06 -3.64
CA GLY A 334 2.74 23.74 -4.82
C GLY A 334 1.88 23.68 -6.08
N GLU A 335 0.94 24.61 -6.19
CA GLU A 335 1.00 25.53 -7.32
C GLU A 335 1.38 26.91 -6.75
N LYS A 336 2.58 27.38 -7.12
CA LYS A 336 3.18 28.71 -6.93
C LYS A 336 2.42 29.72 -6.05
N GLN A 337 3.08 30.20 -4.98
CA GLN A 337 2.96 31.56 -4.40
C GLN A 337 1.75 32.39 -4.90
N ALA A 338 0.58 32.22 -4.27
CA ALA A 338 -0.60 33.11 -4.20
C ALA A 338 -1.81 32.21 -3.94
N ASP A 339 -1.99 31.67 -2.74
CA ASP A 339 -2.60 32.38 -1.62
C ASP A 339 -2.42 31.50 -0.38
N GLU A 340 -2.10 32.07 0.77
CA GLU A 340 -2.15 31.38 2.09
C GLU A 340 -3.61 31.03 2.51
N ARG A 341 -4.51 30.81 1.54
CA ARG A 341 -5.97 30.68 1.72
C ARG A 341 -6.60 29.50 0.97
N SER A 342 -5.83 28.66 0.29
CA SER A 342 -6.43 27.45 -0.30
C SER A 342 -6.88 26.52 0.83
N GLU A 343 -8.18 26.50 1.08
CA GLU A 343 -8.78 25.61 2.07
C GLU A 343 -8.41 24.15 1.73
N PRO A 344 -8.05 23.34 2.74
CA PRO A 344 -7.71 21.95 2.49
C PRO A 344 -8.91 21.24 1.85
N LEU A 345 -8.64 20.39 0.86
CA LEU A 345 -9.68 19.52 0.32
C LEU A 345 -10.15 18.62 1.47
N ARG A 346 -11.43 18.71 1.82
CA ARG A 346 -12.00 17.96 2.94
C ARG A 346 -12.98 16.91 2.46
N ARG A 347 -12.90 15.72 3.05
CA ARG A 347 -13.84 14.62 2.81
C ARG A 347 -14.34 14.10 4.16
N ASP A 348 -15.65 13.97 4.28
CA ASP A 348 -16.32 13.46 5.47
C ASP A 348 -17.13 12.21 5.11
N LEU A 349 -16.82 11.08 5.74
CA LEU A 349 -17.54 9.82 5.57
C LEU A 349 -18.23 9.48 6.89
N TRP A 350 -19.53 9.26 6.83
CA TRP A 350 -20.35 8.81 7.95
C TRP A 350 -20.84 7.39 7.70
N VAL A 351 -20.74 6.53 8.70
CA VAL A 351 -21.11 5.12 8.61
C VAL A 351 -21.96 4.74 9.82
N LEU A 352 -23.23 4.41 9.56
CA LEU A 352 -24.16 3.94 10.57
C LEU A 352 -24.17 2.41 10.61
N VAL A 353 -23.84 1.84 11.77
CA VAL A 353 -24.02 0.41 12.06
C VAL A 353 -25.28 0.27 12.91
N PRO A 354 -26.34 -0.38 12.40
CA PRO A 354 -27.56 -0.59 13.17
C PRO A 354 -27.34 -1.53 14.36
N ALA A 355 -28.25 -1.45 15.30
CA ALA A 355 -28.13 -2.16 16.56
C ALA A 355 -28.65 -3.60 16.46
N ARG A 356 -27.96 -4.48 15.72
CA ARG A 356 -28.35 -5.90 15.63
C ARG A 356 -27.16 -6.83 15.89
N LYS A 357 -27.38 -7.87 16.71
CA LYS A 357 -26.36 -8.90 16.99
C LYS A 357 -25.76 -9.57 15.75
N ARG A 358 -26.53 -9.67 14.66
CA ARG A 358 -26.05 -10.24 13.39
C ARG A 358 -25.00 -9.34 12.71
N GLU A 359 -25.06 -8.04 12.96
CA GLU A 359 -24.19 -7.02 12.37
C GLU A 359 -22.87 -6.87 13.16
N GLU A 360 -22.80 -7.38 14.40
CA GLU A 360 -21.59 -7.35 15.24
C GLU A 360 -20.36 -7.97 14.55
N LEU A 361 -20.55 -9.04 13.78
CA LEU A 361 -19.46 -9.67 13.03
C LEU A 361 -18.92 -8.75 11.92
N ILE A 362 -19.81 -8.04 11.23
CA ILE A 362 -19.48 -7.13 10.13
C ILE A 362 -18.84 -5.87 10.69
N GLU A 363 -19.38 -5.36 11.80
CA GLU A 363 -18.80 -4.23 12.52
C GLU A 363 -17.41 -4.56 13.07
N ALA A 364 -17.20 -5.76 13.62
CA ALA A 364 -15.88 -6.16 14.09
C ALA A 364 -14.85 -6.23 12.95
N ALA A 365 -15.26 -6.68 11.76
CA ALA A 365 -14.45 -6.63 10.55
C ALA A 365 -14.15 -5.17 10.11
N TRP A 366 -15.14 -4.28 10.20
CA TRP A 366 -14.98 -2.84 9.96
C TRP A 366 -13.98 -2.18 10.94
N GLN A 367 -14.11 -2.46 12.24
CA GLN A 367 -13.16 -1.99 13.25
C GLN A 367 -11.74 -2.50 12.98
N ARG A 368 -11.59 -3.74 12.51
CA ARG A 368 -10.29 -4.29 12.11
C ARG A 368 -9.67 -3.50 10.96
N TYR A 369 -10.46 -3.19 9.94
CA TYR A 369 -10.04 -2.36 8.83
C TYR A 369 -9.61 -0.96 9.28
N ILE A 370 -10.43 -0.26 10.08
CA ILE A 370 -10.06 1.06 10.64
C ILE A 370 -8.74 0.97 11.42
N ARG A 371 -8.59 -0.08 12.25
CA ARG A 371 -7.40 -0.26 13.11
C ARG A 371 -6.10 -0.28 12.31
N SER A 372 -6.12 -0.84 11.10
CA SER A 372 -4.94 -0.90 10.23
C SER A 372 -4.45 0.46 9.71
N TRP A 373 -5.22 1.54 9.92
CA TRP A 373 -4.83 2.90 9.57
C TRP A 373 -4.44 3.77 10.77
N LEU A 374 -4.49 3.24 12.00
CA LEU A 374 -4.32 4.06 13.20
C LEU A 374 -2.86 4.44 13.48
N THR A 375 -1.87 3.89 12.77
CA THR A 375 -0.48 4.36 12.89
C THR A 375 -0.36 5.85 12.54
N CYS A 376 -1.11 6.32 11.54
CA CYS A 376 -1.07 7.71 11.07
C CYS A 376 -2.39 8.48 11.27
N ALA A 377 -3.40 7.89 11.91
CA ALA A 377 -4.70 8.51 12.15
C ALA A 377 -5.07 8.53 13.63
N ASP A 378 -5.88 9.52 14.01
CA ASP A 378 -6.47 9.55 15.35
C ASP A 378 -7.79 8.80 15.40
N LEU A 379 -8.11 8.25 16.57
CA LEU A 379 -9.41 7.70 16.88
C LEU A 379 -9.93 8.32 18.19
N HIS A 380 -11.17 8.78 18.16
CA HIS A 380 -11.89 9.34 19.30
C HIS A 380 -13.19 8.59 19.53
N THR A 381 -13.71 8.65 20.75
CA THR A 381 -15.01 8.12 21.10
C THR A 381 -15.83 9.19 21.80
N ASP A 382 -17.02 9.46 21.30
CA ASP A 382 -17.93 10.51 21.80
C ASP A 382 -19.36 9.98 21.95
N ALA A 383 -20.26 10.80 22.53
CA ALA A 383 -21.65 10.40 22.73
C ALA A 383 -22.40 10.29 21.39
N LEU A 384 -23.32 9.31 21.28
CA LEU A 384 -24.09 9.11 20.05
C LEU A 384 -24.93 10.34 19.68
N TYR A 385 -25.46 11.02 20.70
CA TYR A 385 -26.22 12.26 20.53
C TYR A 385 -25.42 13.33 19.77
N ASP A 386 -24.15 13.54 20.14
CA ASP A 386 -23.29 14.56 19.53
C ASP A 386 -22.99 14.22 18.06
N GLY A 387 -22.72 12.94 17.78
CA GLY A 387 -22.53 12.45 16.42
C GLY A 387 -23.77 12.62 15.55
N LEU A 388 -24.95 12.30 16.08
CA LEU A 388 -26.22 12.51 15.38
C LEU A 388 -26.48 13.99 15.12
N GLN A 389 -26.21 14.88 16.07
CA GLN A 389 -26.31 16.32 15.87
C GLN A 389 -25.34 16.84 14.81
N ALA A 390 -24.09 16.39 14.83
CA ALA A 390 -23.06 16.76 13.86
C ALA A 390 -23.44 16.30 12.45
N LEU A 391 -23.87 15.04 12.30
CA LEU A 391 -24.39 14.50 11.06
C LEU A 391 -25.61 15.31 10.58
N TRP A 392 -26.60 15.58 11.44
CA TRP A 392 -27.79 16.34 11.05
C TRP A 392 -27.47 17.77 10.64
N SER A 393 -26.47 18.39 11.27
CA SER A 393 -26.01 19.74 10.93
C SER A 393 -25.28 19.75 9.58
N GLY A 394 -24.49 18.71 9.29
CA GLY A 394 -23.86 18.53 7.97
C GLY A 394 -24.85 18.20 6.85
N LEU A 395 -25.99 17.57 7.19
CA LEU A 395 -27.08 17.26 6.26
C LEU A 395 -28.06 18.42 6.04
N ARG A 396 -28.18 19.35 6.99
CA ARG A 396 -29.05 20.52 6.90
C ARG A 396 -28.34 21.69 6.21
N LEU A 397 -28.52 21.75 4.90
CA LEU A 397 -28.73 23.02 4.18
C LEU A 397 -30.12 23.56 4.50
#